data_AF-A0A5X2ZA03-F1
#
_entry.id   AF-A0A5X2ZA03-F1
#
_cell.length_a   1.000
_cell.length_b   1.000
_cell.length_c   1.000
_cell.angle_alpha   90.00
_cell.angle_beta   90.00
_cell.angle_gamma   90.00
#
_symmetry.space_group_name_H-M   'P 1'
#
loop_
_entity.id
_entity.type
_entity.pdbx_description
1 polymer ?
#
loop_
_entity_poly.entity_id
_entity_poly.type
_entity_poly.pdbx_seq_one_letter_code
_entity_poly.pdbx_strand_id
1 'polypeptide(L)'
;HPNPKWNGATMRDSSDYLVNTFFAAVRKKLNRDGLRWYGIRTVEPHHDGTVHWHMMVFAHPEEIDTIVSHTRDIAIQEDRHELGDDITPRFKAEYVDGSKGTPTSYIATYIGKNLDSRAVDGIDPKTGKPRVDHETGKSMAESVERAIGWARLHRVRQFQFFGIPSRQVWRELRRLASQMARNPEGPQRLKDDAMDAVLAAADAGCFATYIEKQGGVLVPRKDYLIRTAYDLADELNDYGEQSVQIYGIWSPLIGESSRVCTHPDNWKLVRRKPEAEDSARENGFDLQGGPAAPWTRGNNCPRVQETDNNGTEQQEERPALWPQLPDGVDVDEWMRSLKRHERRALMRSLRDKQAKNSSDEMQSWTQSRKQQRPLPDNHELLAKEWRESAESLGLHIGEQQMQHLLRGGSLYVDGSIIAPQGFEIVRKPDTRPDSRITQLWQRLSRNHGVNSTEIRHNPVSSYLKQLGASDPEAAARLASTLQ
;
A
#
# COMPACT_ATOMS: atom_id res chain seq x y z
N HIS A 1 21.27 -25.65 20.86
CA HIS A 1 21.40 -24.95 22.15
C HIS A 1 21.33 -23.45 21.91
N PRO A 2 20.58 -22.66 22.70
CA PRO A 2 20.58 -21.21 22.56
C PRO A 2 21.99 -20.66 22.86
N ASN A 3 22.43 -19.66 22.09
CA ASN A 3 23.72 -19.02 22.30
C ASN A 3 23.75 -18.34 23.69
N PRO A 4 24.64 -18.72 24.62
CA PRO A 4 24.66 -18.17 25.97
C PRO A 4 25.03 -16.68 26.01
N LYS A 5 25.61 -16.14 24.94
CA LYS A 5 25.92 -14.70 24.79
C LYS A 5 24.75 -13.88 24.24
N TRP A 6 23.65 -14.51 23.84
CA TRP A 6 22.52 -13.77 23.28
C TRP A 6 21.83 -12.93 24.36
N ASN A 7 21.77 -11.62 24.11
CA ASN A 7 21.23 -10.61 25.03
C ASN A 7 19.70 -10.41 24.91
N GLY A 8 18.99 -11.28 24.17
CA GLY A 8 17.56 -11.14 23.91
C GLY A 8 17.19 -10.18 22.77
N ALA A 9 18.17 -9.66 22.04
CA ALA A 9 17.90 -8.82 20.86
C ALA A 9 17.04 -9.55 19.83
N THR A 10 16.10 -8.81 19.24
CA THR A 10 15.17 -9.31 18.24
C THR A 10 15.74 -9.18 16.82
N MET A 11 15.09 -9.83 15.85
CA MET A 11 15.45 -9.68 14.44
C MET A 11 15.32 -8.23 13.97
N ARG A 12 14.34 -7.49 14.52
CA ARG A 12 14.14 -6.07 14.23
C ARG A 12 15.35 -5.27 14.70
N ASP A 13 15.86 -5.55 15.90
CA ASP A 13 17.04 -4.88 16.44
C ASP A 13 18.27 -5.11 15.57
N SER A 14 18.46 -6.32 15.03
CA SER A 14 19.55 -6.59 14.07
C SER A 14 19.41 -5.80 12.76
N SER A 15 18.17 -5.63 12.26
CA SER A 15 17.89 -4.77 11.10
C SER A 15 18.23 -3.30 11.40
N ASP A 16 17.81 -2.83 12.57
CA ASP A 16 17.90 -1.42 12.93
C ASP A 16 19.35 -1.05 13.24
N TYR A 17 20.13 -1.96 13.83
CA TYR A 17 21.58 -1.85 13.97
C TYR A 17 22.27 -1.60 12.61
N LEU A 18 21.99 -2.44 11.60
CA LEU A 18 22.63 -2.31 10.30
C LEU A 18 22.27 -0.99 9.60
N VAL A 19 21.03 -0.51 9.75
CA VAL A 19 20.56 0.74 9.12
C VAL A 19 21.03 1.98 9.86
N ASN A 20 20.79 2.04 11.16
CA ASN A 20 20.88 3.25 11.99
C ASN A 20 22.26 3.42 12.63
N THR A 21 22.99 2.32 12.85
CA THR A 21 24.34 2.35 13.42
C THR A 21 25.38 2.18 12.33
N PHE A 22 25.49 0.98 11.75
CA PHE A 22 26.55 0.64 10.79
C PHE A 22 26.48 1.51 9.52
N PHE A 23 25.38 1.45 8.76
CA PHE A 23 25.30 2.15 7.47
C PHE A 23 25.19 3.67 7.61
N ALA A 24 24.68 4.16 8.73
CA ALA A 24 24.70 5.59 9.04
C ALA A 24 26.14 6.08 9.30
N ALA A 25 26.92 5.33 10.09
CA ALA A 25 28.33 5.63 10.36
C ALA A 25 29.18 5.60 9.08
N VAL A 26 29.01 4.57 8.24
CA VAL A 26 29.70 4.46 6.94
C VAL A 26 29.39 5.68 6.06
N ARG A 27 28.10 6.01 5.86
CA ARG A 27 27.70 7.18 5.06
C ARG A 27 28.27 8.49 5.60
N LYS A 28 28.30 8.65 6.94
CA LYS A 28 28.87 9.84 7.59
C LYS A 28 30.37 9.95 7.37
N LYS A 29 31.10 8.84 7.46
CA LYS A 29 32.55 8.77 7.23
C LYS A 29 32.89 9.08 5.77
N LEU A 30 32.26 8.38 4.83
CA LEU A 30 32.45 8.62 3.39
C LEU A 30 32.14 10.08 3.02
N ASN A 31 31.07 10.65 3.57
CA ASN A 31 30.74 12.05 3.27
C ASN A 31 31.76 13.05 3.82
N ARG A 32 32.39 12.77 4.96
CA ARG A 32 33.44 13.63 5.53
C ARG A 32 34.69 13.63 4.67
N ASP A 33 35.03 12.48 4.10
CA ASP A 33 36.25 12.30 3.31
C ASP A 33 36.03 12.56 1.81
N GLY A 34 34.86 13.07 1.42
CA GLY A 34 34.53 13.38 0.03
C GLY A 34 34.23 12.16 -0.85
N LEU A 35 34.22 10.95 -0.29
CA LEU A 35 34.02 9.70 -1.01
C LEU A 35 32.53 9.48 -1.35
N ARG A 36 32.29 8.90 -2.53
CA ARG A 36 30.94 8.67 -3.05
C ARG A 36 30.82 7.27 -3.65
N TRP A 37 29.67 6.64 -3.39
CA TRP A 37 29.39 5.28 -3.84
C TRP A 37 27.89 5.07 -4.10
N TYR A 38 27.56 4.19 -5.02
CA TYR A 38 26.19 3.82 -5.34
C TYR A 38 26.09 2.31 -5.51
N GLY A 39 24.88 1.77 -5.49
CA GLY A 39 24.70 0.35 -5.63
C GLY A 39 23.39 -0.15 -5.04
N ILE A 40 23.40 -1.41 -4.64
CA ILE A 40 22.25 -2.11 -4.07
C ILE A 40 22.68 -2.90 -2.85
N ARG A 41 21.84 -2.85 -1.81
CA ARG A 41 21.87 -3.81 -0.71
C ARG A 41 20.73 -4.80 -0.87
N THR A 42 21.02 -6.07 -0.64
CA THR A 42 20.06 -7.16 -0.46
C THR A 42 20.19 -7.71 0.95
N VAL A 43 19.13 -8.36 1.40
CA VAL A 43 19.04 -8.87 2.77
C VAL A 43 18.60 -10.32 2.74
N GLU A 44 19.31 -11.15 3.49
CA GLU A 44 18.98 -12.56 3.69
C GLU A 44 19.01 -12.89 5.20
N PRO A 45 18.20 -13.85 5.66
CA PRO A 45 18.30 -14.34 7.03
C PRO A 45 19.58 -15.16 7.19
N HIS A 46 20.32 -14.89 8.26
CA HIS A 46 21.39 -15.76 8.72
C HIS A 46 20.80 -17.05 9.36
N HIS A 47 21.64 -18.04 9.68
CA HIS A 47 21.17 -19.32 10.25
C HIS A 47 20.41 -19.18 11.58
N ASP A 48 20.73 -18.16 12.37
CA ASP A 48 20.04 -17.78 13.62
C ASP A 48 18.86 -16.81 13.37
N GLY A 49 18.53 -16.57 12.10
CA GLY A 49 17.50 -15.68 11.63
C GLY A 49 17.94 -14.23 11.47
N THR A 50 19.12 -13.82 11.97
CA THR A 50 19.53 -12.41 12.03
C THR A 50 19.69 -11.81 10.64
N VAL A 51 19.55 -10.50 10.55
CA VAL A 51 19.62 -9.81 9.27
C VAL A 51 21.07 -9.82 8.76
N HIS A 52 21.29 -10.41 7.58
CA HIS A 52 22.57 -10.37 6.89
C HIS A 52 22.48 -9.53 5.62
N TRP A 53 23.46 -8.65 5.38
CA TRP A 53 23.48 -7.77 4.21
C TRP A 53 24.48 -8.26 3.18
N HIS A 54 24.01 -8.41 1.95
CA HIS A 54 24.87 -8.47 0.77
C HIS A 54 24.79 -7.14 0.03
N MET A 55 25.93 -6.63 -0.42
CA MET A 55 26.01 -5.34 -1.09
C MET A 55 26.80 -5.47 -2.38
N MET A 56 26.24 -4.93 -3.46
CA MET A 56 26.98 -4.64 -4.70
C MET A 56 27.17 -3.13 -4.76
N VAL A 57 28.43 -2.71 -4.85
CA VAL A 57 28.84 -1.32 -4.70
C VAL A 57 29.69 -0.91 -5.90
N PHE A 58 29.41 0.27 -6.44
CA PHE A 58 30.18 0.92 -7.48
C PHE A 58 30.76 2.22 -6.92
N ALA A 59 32.05 2.43 -7.16
CA ALA A 59 32.82 3.61 -6.76
C ALA A 59 33.94 3.88 -7.77
N HIS A 60 34.58 5.05 -7.66
CA HIS A 60 35.73 5.37 -8.50
C HIS A 60 36.90 4.40 -8.18
N PRO A 61 37.64 3.85 -9.17
CA PRO A 61 38.65 2.82 -8.92
C PRO A 61 39.68 3.19 -7.84
N GLU A 62 40.13 4.45 -7.83
CA GLU A 62 41.11 4.97 -6.87
C GLU A 62 40.54 5.10 -5.44
N GLU A 63 39.21 5.13 -5.29
CA GLU A 63 38.53 5.28 -4.00
C GLU A 63 38.14 3.93 -3.37
N ILE A 64 38.14 2.83 -4.14
CA ILE A 64 37.61 1.53 -3.71
C ILE A 64 38.29 1.04 -2.44
N ASP A 65 39.62 1.03 -2.40
CA ASP A 65 40.37 0.52 -1.25
C ASP A 65 40.09 1.34 0.01
N THR A 66 40.00 2.66 -0.12
CA THR A 66 39.68 3.57 0.98
C THR A 66 38.26 3.34 1.50
N ILE A 67 37.29 3.19 0.59
CA ILE A 67 35.90 2.89 0.93
C ILE A 67 35.79 1.55 1.64
N VAL A 68 36.48 0.51 1.14
CA VAL A 68 36.51 -0.82 1.75
C VAL A 68 37.14 -0.75 3.14
N SER A 69 38.24 -0.03 3.30
CA SER A 69 38.89 0.17 4.61
C SER A 69 37.93 0.81 5.60
N HIS A 70 37.33 1.95 5.26
CA HIS A 70 36.40 2.65 6.16
C HIS A 70 35.18 1.81 6.51
N THR A 71 34.65 1.06 5.54
CA THR A 71 33.50 0.19 5.78
C THR A 71 33.88 -0.96 6.71
N ARG A 72 35.06 -1.57 6.50
CA ARG A 72 35.60 -2.65 7.35
C ARG A 72 35.83 -2.16 8.78
N ASP A 73 36.51 -1.04 8.95
CA ASP A 73 36.85 -0.49 10.27
C ASP A 73 35.59 -0.25 11.11
N ILE A 74 34.54 0.26 10.49
CA ILE A 74 33.23 0.49 11.13
C ILE A 74 32.51 -0.85 11.39
N ALA A 75 32.57 -1.80 10.45
CA ALA A 75 31.90 -3.10 10.59
C ALA A 75 32.44 -3.94 11.76
N ILE A 76 33.74 -3.84 12.04
CA ILE A 76 34.43 -4.63 13.07
C ILE A 76 34.58 -3.90 14.40
N GLN A 77 34.12 -2.64 14.49
CA GLN A 77 34.33 -1.81 15.67
C GLN A 77 33.59 -2.36 16.90
N GLU A 78 32.35 -2.79 16.70
CA GLU A 78 31.53 -3.37 17.76
C GLU A 78 31.97 -4.81 18.04
N ASP A 79 32.16 -5.14 19.32
CA ASP A 79 32.64 -6.44 19.81
C ASP A 79 33.95 -6.91 19.15
N ARG A 80 34.83 -5.96 18.78
CA ARG A 80 36.12 -6.25 18.11
C ARG A 80 36.96 -7.32 18.81
N HIS A 81 36.89 -7.36 20.14
CA HIS A 81 37.62 -8.31 20.97
C HIS A 81 37.15 -9.76 20.78
N GLU A 82 35.92 -10.00 20.29
CA GLU A 82 35.39 -11.35 20.03
C GLU A 82 35.85 -11.96 18.71
N LEU A 83 36.26 -11.13 17.74
CA LEU A 83 36.58 -11.58 16.37
C LEU A 83 37.96 -12.22 16.23
N GLY A 84 38.85 -12.05 17.22
CA GLY A 84 40.24 -12.47 17.09
C GLY A 84 40.90 -11.87 15.83
N ASP A 85 41.56 -12.72 15.06
CA ASP A 85 42.22 -12.36 13.78
C ASP A 85 41.29 -12.50 12.56
N ASP A 86 40.27 -13.38 12.65
CA ASP A 86 39.33 -13.63 11.55
C ASP A 86 38.12 -12.70 11.65
N ILE A 87 38.15 -11.64 10.84
CA ILE A 87 37.05 -10.68 10.75
C ILE A 87 35.95 -11.08 9.75
N THR A 88 36.13 -12.17 9.00
CA THR A 88 35.19 -12.60 7.96
C THR A 88 33.76 -12.86 8.45
N PRO A 89 33.49 -13.27 9.71
CA PRO A 89 32.13 -13.36 10.23
C PRO A 89 31.37 -12.03 10.28
N ARG A 90 32.07 -10.89 10.30
CA ARG A 90 31.47 -9.53 10.32
C ARG A 90 31.56 -8.82 8.98
N PHE A 91 32.68 -8.96 8.28
CA PHE A 91 32.92 -8.23 7.04
C PHE A 91 33.76 -9.02 6.05
N LYS A 92 33.23 -9.19 4.85
CA LYS A 92 33.93 -9.75 3.70
C LYS A 92 33.70 -8.85 2.50
N ALA A 93 34.77 -8.43 1.85
CA ALA A 93 34.72 -7.67 0.62
C ALA A 93 35.49 -8.43 -0.46
N GLU A 94 34.88 -8.57 -1.63
CA GLU A 94 35.51 -9.18 -2.80
C GLU A 94 35.37 -8.23 -3.97
N TYR A 95 36.48 -7.99 -4.66
CA TYR A 95 36.45 -7.27 -5.93
C TYR A 95 35.86 -8.19 -7.02
N VAL A 96 34.83 -7.69 -7.69
CA VAL A 96 34.19 -8.35 -8.83
C VAL A 96 34.82 -7.79 -10.10
N ASP A 97 35.69 -8.59 -10.71
CA ASP A 97 36.19 -8.35 -12.06
C ASP A 97 35.26 -9.02 -13.09
N GLY A 98 35.42 -8.67 -14.37
CA GLY A 98 34.58 -9.21 -15.45
C GLY A 98 34.66 -10.74 -15.60
N SER A 99 35.65 -11.40 -14.99
CA SER A 99 35.80 -12.86 -15.00
C SER A 99 34.82 -13.58 -14.04
N LYS A 100 34.39 -12.92 -12.96
CA LYS A 100 33.45 -13.46 -11.96
C LYS A 100 31.97 -13.27 -12.31
N GLY A 101 31.70 -12.76 -13.51
CA GLY A 101 30.36 -12.47 -14.03
C GLY A 101 30.06 -10.96 -14.03
N THR A 102 28.92 -10.62 -14.62
CA THR A 102 28.50 -9.21 -14.69
C THR A 102 27.87 -8.77 -13.35
N PRO A 103 28.02 -7.50 -12.94
CA PRO A 103 27.28 -6.96 -11.80
C PRO A 103 25.77 -7.21 -11.92
N THR A 104 25.23 -7.16 -13.14
CA THR A 104 23.84 -7.50 -13.45
C THR A 104 23.48 -8.94 -13.08
N SER A 105 24.29 -9.92 -13.46
CA SER A 105 24.04 -11.33 -13.11
C SER A 105 24.07 -11.55 -11.61
N TYR A 106 25.00 -10.91 -10.90
CA TYR A 106 25.06 -11.00 -9.44
C TYR A 106 23.79 -10.40 -8.81
N ILE A 107 23.41 -9.18 -9.20
CA ILE A 107 22.19 -8.54 -8.70
C ILE A 107 20.95 -9.38 -9.01
N ALA A 108 20.86 -9.96 -10.22
CA ALA A 108 19.75 -10.82 -10.62
C ALA A 108 19.66 -12.08 -9.76
N THR A 109 20.79 -12.71 -9.38
CA THR A 109 20.80 -13.86 -8.48
C THR A 109 20.22 -13.52 -7.11
N TYR A 110 20.65 -12.43 -6.48
CA TYR A 110 20.17 -12.06 -5.14
C TYR A 110 18.75 -11.52 -5.14
N ILE A 111 18.35 -10.79 -6.19
CA ILE A 111 16.95 -10.38 -6.37
C ILE A 111 16.08 -11.62 -6.58
N GLY A 112 16.48 -12.56 -7.45
CA GLY A 112 15.77 -13.79 -7.73
C GLY A 112 15.54 -14.65 -6.49
N LYS A 113 16.57 -14.82 -5.65
CA LYS A 113 16.48 -15.51 -4.35
C LYS A 113 15.46 -14.89 -3.38
N ASN A 114 15.04 -13.66 -3.61
CA ASN A 114 14.22 -12.90 -2.68
C ASN A 114 12.83 -12.53 -3.21
N LEU A 115 12.50 -12.79 -4.48
CA LEU A 115 11.28 -12.29 -5.11
C LEU A 115 10.26 -13.36 -5.46
N ASP A 116 10.67 -14.45 -6.09
CA ASP A 116 9.74 -15.44 -6.61
C ASP A 116 10.36 -16.84 -6.62
N SER A 117 9.76 -17.76 -5.87
CA SER A 117 10.15 -19.17 -5.82
C SER A 117 9.94 -19.85 -7.17
N ARG A 118 8.97 -19.39 -7.99
CA ARG A 118 8.70 -19.96 -9.32
C ARG A 118 9.84 -19.77 -10.31
N ALA A 119 10.63 -18.71 -10.16
CA ALA A 119 11.76 -18.44 -11.05
C ALA A 119 12.90 -19.46 -10.87
N VAL A 120 12.97 -20.10 -9.70
CA VAL A 120 13.99 -21.09 -9.33
C VAL A 120 13.42 -22.49 -9.17
N ASP A 121 12.10 -22.65 -9.32
CA ASP A 121 11.40 -23.92 -9.25
C ASP A 121 11.77 -24.81 -10.45
N GLY A 122 11.82 -26.11 -10.21
CA GLY A 122 12.19 -27.13 -11.19
C GLY A 122 13.68 -27.45 -11.33
N ILE A 123 13.99 -28.13 -12.44
CA ILE A 123 15.29 -28.72 -12.74
C ILE A 123 16.15 -27.68 -13.47
N ASP A 124 17.40 -27.50 -13.05
CA ASP A 124 18.36 -26.68 -13.77
C ASP A 124 18.62 -27.29 -15.16
N PRO A 125 18.31 -26.59 -16.27
CA PRO A 125 18.48 -27.10 -17.63
C PRO A 125 19.93 -27.49 -17.94
N LYS A 126 20.92 -26.90 -17.25
CA LYS A 126 22.34 -27.17 -17.49
C LYS A 126 22.84 -28.42 -16.77
N THR A 127 22.28 -28.73 -15.61
CA THR A 127 22.77 -29.82 -14.75
C THR A 127 21.82 -31.01 -14.69
N GLY A 128 20.58 -30.86 -15.15
CA GLY A 128 19.55 -31.90 -15.12
C GLY A 128 19.10 -32.28 -13.71
N LYS A 129 19.46 -31.47 -12.69
CA LYS A 129 19.12 -31.70 -11.28
C LYS A 129 18.25 -30.57 -10.72
N PRO A 130 17.41 -30.83 -9.69
CA PRO A 130 16.71 -29.78 -8.98
C PRO A 130 17.70 -28.73 -8.47
N ARG A 131 17.34 -27.45 -8.61
CA ARG A 131 18.15 -26.37 -8.02
C ARG A 131 18.06 -26.49 -6.51
N VAL A 132 19.16 -26.90 -5.89
CA VAL A 132 19.28 -27.04 -4.44
C VAL A 132 20.18 -25.96 -3.88
N ASP A 133 19.80 -25.43 -2.73
CA ASP A 133 20.67 -24.58 -1.95
C ASP A 133 21.74 -25.45 -1.27
N HIS A 134 23.02 -25.11 -1.50
CA HIS A 134 24.15 -25.89 -1.01
C HIS A 134 24.34 -25.77 0.51
N GLU A 135 23.84 -24.69 1.12
CA GLU A 135 23.95 -24.48 2.57
C GLU A 135 22.88 -25.23 3.35
N THR A 136 21.64 -25.26 2.85
CA THR A 136 20.52 -25.92 3.55
C THR A 136 20.20 -27.32 3.02
N GLY A 137 20.68 -27.69 1.84
CA GLY A 137 20.35 -28.95 1.16
C GLY A 137 18.90 -29.03 0.65
N LYS A 138 18.15 -27.93 0.73
CA LYS A 138 16.73 -27.86 0.35
C LYS A 138 16.57 -27.31 -1.06
N SER A 139 15.37 -27.42 -1.61
CA SER A 139 15.10 -26.79 -2.90
C SER A 139 15.29 -25.28 -2.80
N MET A 140 15.79 -24.67 -3.87
CA MET A 140 15.97 -23.23 -3.95
C MET A 140 14.61 -22.53 -3.76
N ALA A 141 13.53 -23.09 -4.33
CA ALA A 141 12.17 -22.58 -4.19
C ALA A 141 11.72 -22.48 -2.71
N GLU A 142 11.92 -23.52 -1.90
CA GLU A 142 11.60 -23.47 -0.46
C GLU A 142 12.43 -22.42 0.29
N SER A 143 13.69 -22.26 -0.10
CA SER A 143 14.58 -21.28 0.52
C SER A 143 14.14 -19.85 0.22
N VAL A 144 13.69 -19.58 -1.01
CA VAL A 144 13.09 -18.29 -1.40
C VAL A 144 11.81 -18.01 -0.61
N GLU A 145 10.91 -18.98 -0.49
CA GLU A 145 9.66 -18.79 0.26
C GLU A 145 9.91 -18.50 1.74
N ARG A 146 10.89 -19.18 2.35
CA ARG A 146 11.28 -18.90 3.74
C ARG A 146 11.90 -17.52 3.90
N ALA A 147 12.77 -17.10 2.98
CA ALA A 147 13.33 -15.75 3.00
C ALA A 147 12.24 -14.67 2.88
N ILE A 148 11.27 -14.87 1.98
CA ILE A 148 10.11 -13.97 1.82
C ILE A 148 9.24 -13.96 3.08
N GLY A 149 8.93 -15.14 3.65
CA GLY A 149 8.16 -15.28 4.87
C GLY A 149 8.81 -14.58 6.06
N TRP A 150 10.11 -14.81 6.25
CA TRP A 150 10.94 -14.14 7.26
C TRP A 150 10.93 -12.61 7.08
N ALA A 151 11.18 -12.12 5.86
CA ALA A 151 11.23 -10.69 5.60
C ALA A 151 9.88 -10.01 5.87
N ARG A 152 8.77 -10.66 5.50
CA ARG A 152 7.40 -10.17 5.78
C ARG A 152 7.08 -10.18 7.27
N LEU A 153 7.41 -11.28 7.97
CA LEU A 153 7.18 -11.42 9.41
C LEU A 153 7.87 -10.31 10.20
N HIS A 154 9.13 -10.02 9.86
CA HIS A 154 9.94 -9.02 10.56
C HIS A 154 9.90 -7.63 9.94
N ARG A 155 9.08 -7.42 8.89
CA ARG A 155 8.96 -6.15 8.14
C ARG A 155 10.33 -5.62 7.69
N VAL A 156 11.17 -6.50 7.16
CA VAL A 156 12.51 -6.18 6.67
C VAL A 156 12.45 -5.94 5.17
N ARG A 157 13.00 -4.81 4.72
CA ARG A 157 13.09 -4.51 3.30
C ARG A 157 14.20 -5.34 2.66
N GLN A 158 13.82 -6.29 1.81
CA GLN A 158 14.74 -7.25 1.17
C GLN A 158 15.77 -6.60 0.25
N PHE A 159 15.41 -5.56 -0.51
CA PHE A 159 16.37 -4.87 -1.37
C PHE A 159 16.17 -3.36 -1.44
N GLN A 160 17.28 -2.63 -1.53
CA GLN A 160 17.32 -1.18 -1.58
C GLN A 160 18.51 -0.71 -2.41
N PHE A 161 18.24 0.07 -3.46
CA PHE A 161 19.26 0.83 -4.17
C PHE A 161 19.63 2.12 -3.43
N PHE A 162 20.87 2.56 -3.54
CA PHE A 162 21.37 3.81 -2.98
C PHE A 162 22.31 4.50 -3.97
N GLY A 163 22.47 5.82 -3.82
CA GLY A 163 23.31 6.64 -4.70
C GLY A 163 22.75 6.85 -6.11
N ILE A 164 21.50 6.46 -6.37
CA ILE A 164 20.81 6.66 -7.66
C ILE A 164 19.50 7.45 -7.48
N PRO A 165 19.01 8.12 -8.53
CA PRO A 165 17.71 8.80 -8.54
C PRO A 165 16.54 7.92 -8.07
N SER A 166 15.52 8.57 -7.51
CA SER A 166 14.39 7.88 -6.87
C SER A 166 13.58 7.05 -7.87
N ARG A 167 13.37 5.77 -7.54
CA ARG A 167 12.42 4.90 -8.26
C ARG A 167 10.96 5.34 -8.09
N GLN A 168 10.65 6.08 -7.01
CA GLN A 168 9.29 6.59 -6.85
C GLN A 168 9.00 7.66 -7.90
N VAL A 169 9.93 8.59 -8.14
CA VAL A 169 9.80 9.62 -9.19
C VAL A 169 9.64 8.97 -10.56
N TRP A 170 10.46 7.96 -10.86
CA TRP A 170 10.31 7.15 -12.08
C TRP A 170 8.89 6.58 -12.26
N ARG A 171 8.29 6.03 -11.20
CA ARG A 171 6.92 5.48 -11.25
C ARG A 171 5.87 6.58 -11.45
N GLU A 172 6.05 7.73 -10.81
CA GLU A 172 5.14 8.86 -10.97
C GLU A 172 5.20 9.45 -12.39
N LEU A 173 6.40 9.57 -12.97
CA LEU A 173 6.58 10.02 -14.35
C LEU A 173 5.90 9.07 -15.35
N ARG A 174 6.07 7.75 -15.19
CA ARG A 174 5.39 6.77 -16.06
C ARG A 174 3.87 6.80 -15.91
N ARG A 175 3.37 7.02 -14.69
CA ARG A 175 1.94 7.22 -14.43
C ARG A 175 1.43 8.47 -15.16
N LEU A 176 2.18 9.56 -15.07
CA LEU A 176 1.86 10.81 -15.75
C LEU A 176 1.86 10.65 -17.27
N ALA A 177 2.88 10.04 -17.85
CA ALA A 177 2.94 9.75 -19.30
C ALA A 177 1.73 8.91 -19.75
N SER A 178 1.37 7.89 -18.98
CA SER A 178 0.18 7.08 -19.25
C SER A 178 -1.13 7.87 -19.16
N GLN A 179 -1.21 8.89 -18.29
CA GLN A 179 -2.36 9.78 -18.18
C GLN A 179 -2.43 10.75 -19.36
N MET A 180 -1.30 11.31 -19.79
CA MET A 180 -1.20 12.21 -20.95
C MET A 180 -1.60 11.49 -22.25
N ALA A 181 -1.14 10.25 -22.43
CA ALA A 181 -1.53 9.42 -23.58
C ALA A 181 -3.03 9.10 -23.62
N ARG A 182 -3.70 8.98 -22.46
CA ARG A 182 -5.15 8.75 -22.38
C ARG A 182 -5.99 9.99 -22.61
N ASN A 183 -5.40 11.18 -22.51
CA ASN A 183 -6.09 12.45 -22.72
C ASN A 183 -5.39 13.28 -23.81
N PRO A 184 -5.66 13.00 -25.11
CA PRO A 184 -4.99 13.67 -26.22
C PRO A 184 -5.22 15.19 -26.27
N GLU A 185 -6.36 15.66 -25.74
CA GLU A 185 -6.68 17.09 -25.66
C GLU A 185 -5.90 17.82 -24.54
N GLY A 186 -5.32 17.05 -23.61
CA GLY A 186 -4.49 17.58 -22.53
C GLY A 186 -3.04 17.89 -22.97
N PRO A 187 -2.26 18.56 -22.10
CA PRO A 187 -0.85 18.83 -22.36
C PRO A 187 -0.08 17.52 -22.58
N GLN A 188 0.61 17.41 -23.72
CA GLN A 188 1.44 16.25 -24.08
C GLN A 188 2.91 16.42 -23.69
N ARG A 189 3.29 17.58 -23.15
CA ARG A 189 4.64 17.88 -22.67
C ARG A 189 4.58 18.66 -21.37
N LEU A 190 5.60 18.50 -20.54
CA LEU A 190 5.82 19.38 -19.40
C LEU A 190 6.25 20.77 -19.86
N LYS A 191 5.97 21.79 -19.06
CA LYS A 191 6.33 23.19 -19.39
C LYS A 191 7.83 23.43 -19.44
N ASP A 192 8.58 22.75 -18.58
CA ASP A 192 10.03 22.82 -18.52
C ASP A 192 10.65 21.69 -19.35
N ASP A 193 11.50 22.05 -20.31
CA ASP A 193 12.11 21.10 -21.25
C ASP A 193 13.03 20.08 -20.56
N ALA A 194 13.71 20.48 -19.47
CA ALA A 194 14.58 19.56 -18.74
C ALA A 194 13.74 18.51 -18.02
N MET A 195 12.66 18.91 -17.35
CA MET A 195 11.72 17.96 -16.73
C MET A 195 11.06 17.06 -17.77
N ASP A 196 10.67 17.61 -18.92
CA ASP A 196 10.07 16.88 -20.03
C ASP A 196 11.02 15.81 -20.59
N ALA A 197 12.32 16.10 -20.67
CA ALA A 197 13.33 15.11 -21.07
C ALA A 197 13.42 13.94 -20.07
N VAL A 198 13.25 14.18 -18.76
CA VAL A 198 13.18 13.11 -17.75
C VAL A 198 11.92 12.27 -17.92
N LEU A 199 10.78 12.93 -18.18
CA LEU A 199 9.51 12.25 -18.46
C LEU A 199 9.61 11.35 -19.69
N ALA A 200 10.15 11.86 -20.79
CA ALA A 200 10.34 11.10 -22.04
C ALA A 200 11.25 9.88 -21.83
N ALA A 201 12.35 10.03 -21.08
CA ALA A 201 13.21 8.90 -20.73
C ALA A 201 12.48 7.84 -19.88
N ALA A 202 11.64 8.30 -18.95
CA ALA A 202 10.83 7.43 -18.11
C ALA A 202 9.75 6.68 -18.89
N ASP A 203 9.07 7.36 -19.81
CA ASP A 203 8.05 6.77 -20.67
C ASP A 203 8.63 5.69 -21.59
N ALA A 204 9.73 6.00 -22.26
CA ALA A 204 10.48 5.07 -23.11
C ALA A 204 11.04 3.85 -22.35
N GLY A 205 11.01 3.85 -21.00
CA GLY A 205 11.52 2.75 -20.20
C GLY A 205 13.05 2.70 -20.11
N CYS A 206 13.75 3.75 -20.57
CA CYS A 206 15.20 3.83 -20.50
C CYS A 206 15.67 4.37 -19.14
N PHE A 207 15.90 3.47 -18.18
CA PHE A 207 16.32 3.86 -16.83
C PHE A 207 17.70 4.54 -16.81
N ALA A 208 18.61 4.15 -17.71
CA ALA A 208 19.93 4.77 -17.84
C ALA A 208 19.82 6.26 -18.22
N THR A 209 19.09 6.57 -19.29
CA THR A 209 18.86 7.96 -19.72
C THR A 209 18.10 8.75 -18.64
N TYR A 210 17.18 8.13 -17.91
CA TYR A 210 16.53 8.80 -16.78
C TYR A 210 17.53 9.20 -15.68
N ILE A 211 18.49 8.34 -15.37
CA ILE A 211 19.53 8.66 -14.40
C ILE A 211 20.38 9.83 -14.91
N GLU A 212 20.82 9.78 -16.17
CA GLU A 212 21.59 10.86 -16.81
C GLU A 212 20.84 12.19 -16.79
N LYS A 213 19.56 12.19 -17.17
CA LYS A 213 18.73 13.41 -17.19
C LYS A 213 18.38 13.95 -15.80
N GLN A 214 18.45 13.12 -14.75
CA GLN A 214 18.36 13.55 -13.35
C GLN A 214 19.67 14.15 -12.81
N GLY A 215 20.72 14.22 -13.62
CA GLY A 215 22.05 14.71 -13.25
C GLY A 215 23.10 13.61 -13.03
N GLY A 216 22.72 12.34 -13.17
CA GLY A 216 23.61 11.19 -13.00
C GLY A 216 23.47 10.46 -11.67
N VAL A 217 24.41 9.54 -11.43
CA VAL A 217 24.56 8.86 -10.14
C VAL A 217 25.26 9.78 -9.14
N LEU A 218 25.12 9.50 -7.84
CA LEU A 218 25.83 10.18 -6.74
C LEU A 218 25.49 11.67 -6.53
N VAL A 219 24.54 12.21 -7.30
CA VAL A 219 24.02 13.56 -7.12
C VAL A 219 23.33 13.70 -5.75
N PRO A 220 23.63 14.75 -4.97
CA PRO A 220 22.91 15.01 -3.72
C PRO A 220 21.42 15.17 -3.95
N ARG A 221 20.59 14.69 -3.01
CA ARG A 221 19.13 14.68 -3.17
C ARG A 221 18.50 16.07 -3.40
N LYS A 222 19.15 17.13 -2.92
CA LYS A 222 18.71 18.51 -3.09
C LYS A 222 18.90 19.02 -4.54
N ASP A 223 19.83 18.41 -5.25
CA ASP A 223 20.26 18.83 -6.59
C ASP A 223 19.63 17.97 -7.70
N TYR A 224 18.75 17.02 -7.34
CA TYR A 224 17.97 16.28 -8.35
C TYR A 224 16.98 17.22 -9.06
N LEU A 225 16.89 17.05 -10.38
CA LEU A 225 16.00 17.83 -11.23
C LEU A 225 14.52 17.60 -10.90
N ILE A 226 14.10 16.35 -10.67
CA ILE A 226 12.72 16.02 -10.29
C ILE A 226 12.70 15.21 -8.98
N ARG A 227 11.81 15.62 -8.07
CA ARG A 227 11.51 14.91 -6.82
C ARG A 227 10.02 14.60 -6.69
N THR A 228 9.72 13.66 -5.80
CA THR A 228 8.33 13.36 -5.43
C THR A 228 7.76 14.54 -4.65
N ALA A 229 6.61 15.03 -5.11
CA ALA A 229 5.81 16.01 -4.42
C ALA A 229 4.89 15.29 -3.43
N TYR A 230 4.85 15.80 -2.20
CA TYR A 230 4.00 15.28 -1.14
C TYR A 230 2.96 16.31 -0.76
N ASP A 231 1.78 15.85 -0.36
CA ASP A 231 0.73 16.67 0.23
C ASP A 231 0.24 16.05 1.53
N LEU A 232 -0.48 16.84 2.31
CA LEU A 232 -1.28 16.29 3.41
C LEU A 232 -2.52 15.63 2.82
N ALA A 233 -2.91 14.49 3.39
CA ALA A 233 -4.17 13.85 3.05
C ALA A 233 -5.34 14.75 3.47
N ASP A 234 -6.35 14.86 2.60
CA ASP A 234 -7.56 15.64 2.88
C ASP A 234 -8.40 15.00 4.00
N GLU A 235 -8.38 13.66 4.07
CA GLU A 235 -9.07 12.86 5.08
C GLU A 235 -8.07 12.30 6.10
N LEU A 236 -8.50 12.22 7.36
CA LEU A 236 -7.75 11.54 8.41
C LEU A 236 -7.75 10.03 8.15
N ASN A 237 -6.67 9.35 8.54
CA ASN A 237 -6.63 7.90 8.51
C ASN A 237 -7.60 7.30 9.55
N ASP A 238 -7.75 5.97 9.56
CA ASP A 238 -8.63 5.25 10.50
C ASP A 238 -8.25 5.47 11.99
N TYR A 239 -7.08 6.06 12.26
CA TYR A 239 -6.58 6.40 13.59
C TYR A 239 -6.70 7.90 13.92
N GLY A 240 -7.36 8.68 13.06
CA GLY A 240 -7.56 10.13 13.27
C GLY A 240 -6.35 11.00 12.98
N GLU A 241 -5.32 10.48 12.29
CA GLU A 241 -4.10 11.23 11.94
C GLU A 241 -4.13 11.72 10.48
N GLN A 242 -3.65 12.94 10.26
CA GLN A 242 -3.50 13.48 8.91
C GLN A 242 -2.20 12.95 8.28
N SER A 243 -2.33 11.92 7.44
CA SER A 243 -1.18 11.28 6.80
C SER A 243 -0.61 12.09 5.64
N VAL A 244 0.67 11.89 5.32
CA VAL A 244 1.31 12.46 4.12
C VAL A 244 1.05 11.53 2.93
N GLN A 245 0.51 12.08 1.84
CA GLN A 245 0.26 11.38 0.59
C GLN A 245 1.16 11.87 -0.55
N ILE A 246 1.34 11.03 -1.56
CA ILE A 246 2.08 11.43 -2.77
C ILE A 246 1.13 12.24 -3.65
N TYR A 247 1.47 13.50 -3.88
CA TYR A 247 0.77 14.37 -4.82
C TYR A 247 1.17 14.07 -6.26
N GLY A 248 2.49 13.93 -6.47
CA GLY A 248 3.06 13.63 -7.77
C GLY A 248 4.53 14.02 -7.87
N ILE A 249 4.85 14.93 -8.79
CA ILE A 249 6.24 15.34 -9.06
C ILE A 249 6.39 16.85 -8.98
N TRP A 250 7.61 17.31 -8.69
CA TRP A 250 8.00 18.71 -8.76
C TRP A 250 9.52 18.82 -8.96
N SER A 251 10.00 20.00 -9.34
CA SER A 251 11.42 20.31 -9.43
C SER A 251 11.86 21.24 -8.29
N PRO A 252 12.84 20.83 -7.46
CA PRO A 252 13.44 21.70 -6.45
C PRO A 252 14.13 22.95 -7.01
N LEU A 253 14.61 22.88 -8.26
CA LEU A 253 15.35 23.97 -8.90
C LEU A 253 14.41 25.08 -9.40
N ILE A 254 13.19 24.70 -9.80
CA ILE A 254 12.16 25.62 -10.31
C ILE A 254 11.24 26.11 -9.17
N GLY A 255 10.99 25.24 -8.18
CA GLY A 255 10.11 25.51 -7.05
C GLY A 255 8.67 25.05 -7.28
N GLU A 256 7.74 25.56 -6.47
CA GLU A 256 6.36 25.05 -6.38
C GLU A 256 5.55 25.19 -7.68
N SER A 257 5.92 26.14 -8.56
CA SER A 257 5.29 26.33 -9.87
C SER A 257 5.46 25.15 -10.83
N SER A 258 6.44 24.27 -10.57
CA SER A 258 6.72 23.06 -11.34
C SER A 258 5.95 21.82 -10.85
N ARG A 259 5.11 21.97 -9.83
CA ARG A 259 4.39 20.86 -9.20
C ARG A 259 3.29 20.33 -10.13
N VAL A 260 3.30 19.02 -10.36
CA VAL A 260 2.35 18.33 -11.24
C VAL A 260 1.68 17.19 -10.46
N CYS A 261 0.35 17.21 -10.44
CA CYS A 261 -0.46 16.17 -9.81
C CYS A 261 -0.48 14.92 -10.69
N THR A 262 -0.09 13.77 -10.12
CA THR A 262 -0.17 12.47 -10.80
C THR A 262 -1.25 11.57 -10.21
N HIS A 263 -1.83 11.96 -9.06
CA HIS A 263 -2.95 11.26 -8.40
C HIS A 263 -4.16 12.20 -8.30
N PRO A 264 -4.87 12.48 -9.42
CA PRO A 264 -6.08 13.31 -9.38
C PRO A 264 -7.27 12.59 -8.71
N ASP A 265 -7.22 11.25 -8.64
CA ASP A 265 -8.33 10.42 -8.18
C ASP A 265 -8.05 9.83 -6.80
N ASN A 266 -8.96 10.10 -5.86
CA ASN A 266 -8.99 9.44 -4.56
C ASN A 266 -9.90 8.21 -4.61
N TRP A 267 -9.36 7.07 -4.23
CA TRP A 267 -10.09 5.80 -4.18
C TRP A 267 -10.70 5.61 -2.80
N LYS A 268 -12.02 5.44 -2.74
CA LYS A 268 -12.72 5.06 -1.52
C LYS A 268 -13.08 3.58 -1.58
N LEU A 269 -12.80 2.84 -0.50
CA LEU A 269 -13.34 1.49 -0.37
C LEU A 269 -14.87 1.60 -0.29
N VAL A 270 -15.53 1.00 -1.28
CA VAL A 270 -16.98 0.82 -1.29
C VAL A 270 -17.25 -0.66 -1.14
N ARG A 271 -18.28 -1.01 -0.35
CA ARG A 271 -18.76 -2.38 -0.27
C ARG A 271 -19.09 -2.86 -1.68
N ARG A 272 -18.53 -4.02 -2.08
CA ARG A 272 -18.87 -4.64 -3.36
C ARG A 272 -20.40 -4.75 -3.44
N LYS A 273 -21.00 -4.18 -4.49
CA LYS A 273 -22.45 -4.32 -4.72
C LYS A 273 -22.75 -5.82 -4.85
N PRO A 274 -23.83 -6.33 -4.25
CA PRO A 274 -24.28 -7.68 -4.55
C PRO A 274 -24.48 -7.75 -6.06
N GLU A 275 -23.82 -8.70 -6.72
CA GLU A 275 -24.17 -9.02 -8.10
C GLU A 275 -25.63 -9.46 -8.09
N ALA A 276 -26.44 -8.94 -9.02
CA ALA A 276 -27.79 -9.43 -9.18
C ALA A 276 -27.69 -10.93 -9.45
N GLU A 277 -28.42 -11.74 -8.67
CA GLU A 277 -28.49 -13.18 -8.83
C GLU A 277 -29.16 -13.50 -10.17
N ASP A 278 -28.39 -13.47 -11.26
CA ASP A 278 -28.75 -14.17 -12.48
C ASP A 278 -28.50 -15.65 -12.22
N SER A 279 -29.56 -16.32 -11.81
CA SER A 279 -29.69 -17.76 -11.71
C SER A 279 -29.08 -18.47 -12.93
N ALA A 280 -28.24 -19.49 -12.67
CA ALA A 280 -27.63 -20.45 -13.60
C ALA A 280 -26.14 -20.25 -13.95
N ARG A 281 -25.27 -20.11 -12.94
CA ARG A 281 -23.89 -20.60 -13.05
C ARG A 281 -23.55 -21.51 -11.88
N GLU A 282 -23.00 -22.66 -12.25
CA GLU A 282 -22.72 -23.83 -11.43
C GLU A 282 -21.93 -23.52 -10.15
N ASN A 283 -22.21 -24.33 -9.13
CA ASN A 283 -21.61 -24.39 -7.81
C ASN A 283 -20.06 -24.32 -7.82
N GLY A 284 -19.51 -23.11 -7.87
CA GLY A 284 -18.17 -22.80 -7.39
C GLY A 284 -18.25 -22.53 -5.89
N PHE A 285 -17.92 -23.53 -5.09
CA PHE A 285 -17.80 -23.44 -3.64
C PHE A 285 -16.67 -22.46 -3.28
N ASP A 286 -17.01 -21.17 -3.16
CA ASP A 286 -16.09 -20.13 -2.68
C ASP A 286 -16.09 -20.20 -1.15
N LEU A 287 -15.13 -20.97 -0.59
CA LEU A 287 -14.89 -20.99 0.85
C LEU A 287 -14.60 -19.57 1.31
N GLN A 288 -15.53 -19.00 2.09
CA GLN A 288 -15.30 -17.76 2.83
C GLN A 288 -13.98 -17.89 3.60
N GLY A 289 -12.96 -17.16 3.13
CA GLY A 289 -11.67 -17.08 3.80
C GLY A 289 -11.87 -16.62 5.24
N GLY A 290 -11.42 -17.44 6.18
CA GLY A 290 -11.40 -17.08 7.60
C GLY A 290 -10.52 -15.85 7.89
N PRO A 291 -10.46 -15.40 9.16
CA PRO A 291 -9.81 -14.15 9.59
C PRO A 291 -8.29 -14.03 9.31
N ALA A 292 -7.68 -15.03 8.68
CA ALA A 292 -6.29 -15.07 8.26
C ALA A 292 -6.09 -14.98 6.73
N ALA A 293 -7.08 -14.49 5.98
CA ALA A 293 -6.90 -14.22 4.55
C ALA A 293 -5.77 -13.17 4.36
N PRO A 294 -4.76 -13.41 3.50
CA PRO A 294 -3.62 -12.51 3.34
C PRO A 294 -4.04 -11.14 2.78
N TRP A 295 -3.75 -10.08 3.53
CA TRP A 295 -3.96 -8.69 3.13
C TRP A 295 -2.80 -8.24 2.23
N THR A 296 -2.87 -8.56 0.94
CA THR A 296 -1.96 -7.96 -0.04
C THR A 296 -2.72 -6.99 -0.94
N ARG A 297 -2.20 -5.76 -1.06
CA ARG A 297 -2.66 -4.73 -2.02
C ARG A 297 -2.18 -5.04 -3.45
N GLY A 298 -2.24 -6.31 -3.85
CA GLY A 298 -1.91 -6.77 -5.20
C GLY A 298 -3.20 -7.07 -5.94
N ASN A 299 -3.67 -6.15 -6.77
CA ASN A 299 -4.68 -6.48 -7.76
C ASN A 299 -4.05 -7.46 -8.76
N ASN A 300 -4.67 -8.63 -8.90
CA ASN A 300 -4.29 -9.67 -9.85
C ASN A 300 -4.45 -9.12 -11.28
N CYS A 301 -3.54 -9.49 -12.19
CA CYS A 301 -3.49 -9.04 -13.59
C CYS A 301 -4.86 -9.04 -14.30
N PRO A 302 -5.11 -8.14 -15.28
CA PRO A 302 -6.28 -8.26 -16.13
C PRO A 302 -6.18 -9.56 -16.96
N ARG A 303 -7.28 -10.31 -16.98
CA ARG A 303 -7.45 -11.47 -17.86
C ARG A 303 -7.40 -10.95 -19.30
N VAL A 304 -6.51 -11.52 -20.10
CA VAL A 304 -6.37 -11.34 -21.54
C VAL A 304 -7.77 -11.36 -22.17
N GLN A 305 -8.16 -10.27 -22.85
CA GLN A 305 -9.24 -10.32 -23.82
C GLN A 305 -8.67 -11.03 -25.04
N GLU A 306 -9.09 -12.28 -25.24
CA GLU A 306 -8.93 -12.93 -26.54
C GLU A 306 -9.71 -12.10 -27.56
N THR A 307 -8.96 -11.53 -28.51
CA THR A 307 -9.48 -10.87 -29.69
C THR A 307 -9.95 -11.94 -30.67
N ASP A 308 -11.18 -12.40 -30.51
CA ASP A 308 -11.91 -13.00 -31.63
C ASP A 308 -12.73 -11.89 -32.30
N ASN A 309 -12.07 -11.26 -33.28
CA ASN A 309 -12.74 -10.51 -34.32
C ASN A 309 -13.64 -11.48 -35.11
N ASN A 310 -14.95 -11.34 -34.96
CA ASN A 310 -15.89 -11.60 -36.04
C ASN A 310 -17.02 -10.60 -35.95
N GLY A 311 -17.08 -9.74 -36.96
CA GLY A 311 -18.02 -8.63 -37.03
C GLY A 311 -19.45 -9.09 -37.18
N THR A 312 -20.36 -8.26 -36.68
CA THR A 312 -21.55 -7.90 -37.43
C THR A 312 -21.98 -6.51 -36.97
N GLU A 313 -22.05 -5.59 -37.92
CA GLU A 313 -22.70 -4.29 -37.78
C GLU A 313 -24.09 -4.47 -37.13
N GLN A 314 -24.39 -3.68 -36.11
CA GLN A 314 -25.78 -3.41 -35.74
C GLN A 314 -26.00 -1.90 -35.74
N GLN A 315 -26.94 -1.54 -36.60
CA GLN A 315 -27.40 -0.21 -36.96
C GLN A 315 -27.81 0.62 -35.75
N GLU A 316 -27.54 1.93 -35.81
CA GLU A 316 -28.22 2.93 -34.99
C GLU A 316 -29.73 2.87 -35.26
N GLU A 317 -30.48 2.16 -34.41
CA GLU A 317 -31.93 2.30 -34.37
C GLU A 317 -32.29 3.65 -33.72
N ARG A 318 -32.91 4.51 -34.53
CA ARG A 318 -33.60 5.73 -34.08
C ARG A 318 -34.55 5.41 -32.91
N PRO A 319 -34.67 6.27 -31.89
CA PRO A 319 -35.55 6.02 -30.77
C PRO A 319 -37.02 6.00 -31.24
N ALA A 320 -37.65 4.82 -31.16
CA ALA A 320 -39.08 4.68 -31.40
C ALA A 320 -39.87 5.51 -30.37
N LEU A 321 -40.83 6.30 -30.88
CA LEU A 321 -41.77 7.09 -30.08
C LEU A 321 -42.67 6.16 -29.23
N TRP A 322 -43.06 6.66 -28.06
CA TRP A 322 -43.63 5.88 -26.97
C TRP A 322 -45.10 5.51 -27.25
N PRO A 323 -45.59 4.32 -26.87
CA PRO A 323 -47.03 4.08 -26.74
C PRO A 323 -47.54 4.81 -25.49
N GLN A 324 -48.39 5.82 -25.69
CA GLN A 324 -49.10 6.51 -24.60
C GLN A 324 -50.20 5.59 -24.05
N LEU A 325 -50.50 5.68 -22.74
CA LEU A 325 -51.66 5.02 -22.14
C LEU A 325 -52.94 5.61 -22.78
N PRO A 326 -53.81 4.82 -23.42
CA PRO A 326 -55.07 5.31 -23.95
C PRO A 326 -55.99 5.78 -22.82
N ASP A 327 -56.65 6.93 -22.98
CA ASP A 327 -57.55 7.47 -21.98
C ASP A 327 -58.71 6.50 -21.69
N GLY A 328 -58.92 6.19 -20.41
CA GLY A 328 -60.04 5.37 -19.92
C GLY A 328 -59.77 3.86 -19.79
N VAL A 329 -58.54 3.38 -20.01
CA VAL A 329 -58.16 1.97 -19.83
C VAL A 329 -57.48 1.75 -18.47
N ASP A 330 -57.89 0.72 -17.75
CA ASP A 330 -57.26 0.33 -16.49
C ASP A 330 -55.79 -0.09 -16.71
N VAL A 331 -54.91 0.34 -15.80
CA VAL A 331 -53.46 0.20 -15.95
C VAL A 331 -53.03 -1.27 -16.02
N ASP A 332 -53.71 -2.16 -15.29
CA ASP A 332 -53.39 -3.59 -15.30
C ASP A 332 -53.83 -4.27 -16.59
N GLU A 333 -54.93 -3.82 -17.19
CA GLU A 333 -55.42 -4.31 -18.48
C GLU A 333 -54.54 -3.83 -19.64
N TRP A 334 -54.08 -2.57 -19.60
CA TRP A 334 -53.11 -2.03 -20.56
C TRP A 334 -51.75 -2.73 -20.46
N MET A 335 -51.24 -2.96 -19.24
CA MET A 335 -50.01 -3.73 -19.04
C MET A 335 -50.12 -5.15 -19.63
N ARG A 336 -51.29 -5.79 -19.54
CA ARG A 336 -51.53 -7.14 -20.08
C ARG A 336 -51.69 -7.16 -21.61
N SER A 337 -52.06 -6.06 -22.25
CA SER A 337 -52.18 -5.99 -23.72
C SER A 337 -50.83 -5.73 -24.42
N LEU A 338 -49.84 -5.16 -23.72
CA LEU A 338 -48.49 -4.94 -24.26
C LEU A 338 -47.78 -6.26 -24.62
N LYS A 339 -47.11 -6.29 -25.77
CA LYS A 339 -46.28 -7.43 -26.20
C LYS A 339 -45.01 -7.50 -25.33
N ARG A 340 -44.41 -8.70 -25.25
CA ARG A 340 -43.26 -8.98 -24.37
C ARG A 340 -42.07 -8.03 -24.56
N HIS A 341 -41.80 -7.58 -25.80
CA HIS A 341 -40.71 -6.65 -26.07
C HIS A 341 -41.03 -5.22 -25.62
N GLU A 342 -42.29 -4.79 -25.74
CA GLU A 342 -42.78 -3.48 -25.29
C GLU A 342 -42.75 -3.36 -23.76
N ARG A 343 -43.16 -4.42 -23.03
CA ARG A 343 -43.04 -4.46 -21.56
C ARG A 343 -41.59 -4.35 -21.09
N ARG A 344 -40.66 -5.05 -21.76
CA ARG A 344 -39.23 -4.97 -21.42
C ARG A 344 -38.64 -3.58 -21.69
N ALA A 345 -39.07 -2.92 -22.75
CA ALA A 345 -38.64 -1.56 -23.06
C ALA A 345 -39.17 -0.55 -22.02
N LEU A 346 -40.45 -0.68 -21.62
CA LEU A 346 -41.06 0.14 -20.57
C LEU A 346 -40.34 -0.01 -19.22
N MET A 347 -40.07 -1.25 -18.80
CA MET A 347 -39.38 -1.52 -17.53
C MET A 347 -37.93 -1.03 -17.53
N ARG A 348 -37.24 -1.07 -18.68
CA ARG A 348 -35.90 -0.47 -18.84
C ARG A 348 -35.95 1.06 -18.71
N SER A 349 -36.91 1.70 -19.36
CA SER A 349 -37.12 3.16 -19.31
C SER A 349 -37.42 3.68 -17.90
N LEU A 350 -38.27 3.00 -17.14
CA LEU A 350 -38.56 3.37 -15.74
C LEU A 350 -37.31 3.27 -14.86
N ARG A 351 -36.47 2.26 -15.11
CA ARG A 351 -35.20 2.06 -14.41
C ARG A 351 -34.17 3.13 -14.78
N ASP A 352 -34.12 3.55 -16.05
CA ASP A 352 -33.22 4.60 -16.54
C ASP A 352 -33.64 6.01 -16.10
N LYS A 353 -34.95 6.31 -16.01
CA LYS A 353 -35.45 7.57 -15.44
C LYS A 353 -35.11 7.71 -13.96
N GLN A 354 -35.19 6.62 -13.20
CA GLN A 354 -34.77 6.61 -11.79
C GLN A 354 -33.26 6.82 -11.64
N ALA A 355 -32.46 6.28 -12.58
CA ALA A 355 -31.01 6.46 -12.61
C ALA A 355 -30.57 7.88 -13.01
N LYS A 356 -31.27 8.54 -13.96
CA LYS A 356 -30.97 9.93 -14.37
C LYS A 356 -31.24 10.94 -13.24
N ASN A 357 -32.35 10.79 -12.51
CA ASN A 357 -32.65 11.67 -11.38
C ASN A 357 -31.62 11.54 -10.24
N SER A 358 -31.10 10.33 -10.00
CA SER A 358 -30.02 10.07 -9.04
C SER A 358 -28.64 10.58 -9.52
N SER A 359 -28.39 10.54 -10.83
CA SER A 359 -27.12 10.97 -11.43
C SER A 359 -26.96 12.48 -11.39
N ASP A 360 -28.01 13.24 -11.72
CA ASP A 360 -27.94 14.72 -11.72
C ASP A 360 -27.86 15.29 -10.30
N GLU A 361 -28.50 14.66 -9.31
CA GLU A 361 -28.27 15.01 -7.90
C GLU A 361 -26.83 14.67 -7.47
N MET A 362 -26.30 13.49 -7.80
CA MET A 362 -24.95 13.11 -7.39
C MET A 362 -23.84 13.96 -8.07
N GLN A 363 -24.05 14.44 -9.30
CA GLN A 363 -23.12 15.31 -10.02
C GLN A 363 -23.08 16.74 -9.45
N SER A 364 -24.25 17.28 -9.05
CA SER A 364 -24.35 18.55 -8.30
C SER A 364 -23.61 18.48 -6.95
N TRP A 365 -23.69 17.35 -6.26
CA TRP A 365 -23.00 17.11 -4.98
C TRP A 365 -21.49 16.88 -5.10
N THR A 366 -21.00 16.30 -6.21
CA THR A 366 -19.57 16.02 -6.40
C THR A 366 -18.76 17.23 -6.89
N GLN A 367 -19.37 18.18 -7.60
CA GLN A 367 -18.69 19.42 -7.98
C GLN A 367 -18.43 20.36 -6.77
N SER A 368 -19.30 20.39 -5.77
CA SER A 368 -19.13 21.21 -4.55
C SER A 368 -18.03 20.75 -3.59
N ARG A 369 -17.41 19.57 -3.82
CA ARG A 369 -16.42 18.96 -2.90
C ARG A 369 -14.97 19.13 -3.33
N LYS A 370 -14.72 19.68 -4.53
CA LYS A 370 -13.37 19.87 -5.11
C LYS A 370 -12.70 21.20 -4.73
N GLN A 371 -13.37 22.06 -3.96
CA GLN A 371 -12.77 23.25 -3.37
C GLN A 371 -12.62 23.05 -1.87
N GLN A 372 -11.47 23.45 -1.31
CA GLN A 372 -11.33 23.61 0.14
C GLN A 372 -12.47 24.52 0.60
N ARG A 373 -13.37 24.02 1.46
CA ARG A 373 -14.43 24.86 2.00
C ARG A 373 -13.75 25.99 2.79
N PRO A 374 -14.02 27.27 2.46
CA PRO A 374 -13.50 28.37 3.24
C PRO A 374 -13.97 28.23 4.67
N LEU A 375 -13.12 28.62 5.62
CA LEU A 375 -13.47 28.66 7.03
C LEU A 375 -14.70 29.57 7.20
N PRO A 376 -15.70 29.17 8.01
CA PRO A 376 -16.81 30.06 8.33
C PRO A 376 -16.29 31.37 8.96
N ASP A 377 -16.94 32.50 8.70
CA ASP A 377 -16.50 33.80 9.25
C ASP A 377 -16.43 33.79 10.80
N ASN A 378 -17.26 32.96 11.45
CA ASN A 378 -17.28 32.76 12.90
C ASN A 378 -16.42 31.58 13.41
N HIS A 379 -15.42 31.13 12.64
CA HIS A 379 -14.64 29.92 12.96
C HIS A 379 -13.92 29.98 14.31
N GLU A 380 -13.44 31.15 14.76
CA GLU A 380 -12.77 31.29 16.06
C GLU A 380 -13.74 31.08 17.24
N LEU A 381 -14.95 31.61 17.13
CA LEU A 381 -16.01 31.42 18.13
C LEU A 381 -16.50 29.97 18.15
N LEU A 382 -16.74 29.39 16.97
CA LEU A 382 -17.12 27.98 16.83
C LEU A 382 -16.04 27.04 17.37
N ALA A 383 -14.77 27.30 17.08
CA ALA A 383 -13.66 26.50 17.60
C ALA A 383 -13.59 26.52 19.13
N LYS A 384 -13.86 27.69 19.73
CA LYS A 384 -13.87 27.86 21.19
C LYS A 384 -15.04 27.09 21.82
N GLU A 385 -16.26 27.32 21.34
CA GLU A 385 -17.46 26.66 21.88
C GLU A 385 -17.44 25.14 21.67
N TRP A 386 -16.94 24.68 20.52
CA TRP A 386 -16.78 23.26 20.27
C TRP A 386 -15.69 22.62 21.13
N ARG A 387 -14.63 23.36 21.48
CA ARG A 387 -13.60 22.88 22.42
C ARG A 387 -14.14 22.76 23.84
N GLU A 388 -14.86 23.79 24.30
CA GLU A 388 -15.51 23.78 25.62
C GLU A 388 -16.58 22.67 25.71
N SER A 389 -17.38 22.49 24.65
CA SER A 389 -18.35 21.40 24.52
C SER A 389 -17.67 20.03 24.53
N ALA A 390 -16.56 19.85 23.80
CA ALA A 390 -15.79 18.59 23.81
C ALA A 390 -15.17 18.29 25.18
N GLU A 391 -14.61 19.30 25.84
CA GLU A 391 -14.02 19.15 27.18
C GLU A 391 -15.07 18.76 28.22
N SER A 392 -16.29 19.31 28.13
CA SER A 392 -17.41 18.89 28.97
C SER A 392 -17.80 17.42 28.78
N LEU A 393 -17.52 16.85 27.60
CA LEU A 393 -17.71 15.45 27.25
C LEU A 393 -16.46 14.59 27.53
N GLY A 394 -15.40 15.16 28.11
CA GLY A 394 -14.13 14.49 28.40
C GLY A 394 -13.27 14.22 27.16
N LEU A 395 -13.50 14.95 26.06
CA LEU A 395 -12.82 14.77 24.77
C LEU A 395 -11.86 15.93 24.54
N HIS A 396 -10.57 15.63 24.39
CA HIS A 396 -9.57 16.64 24.05
C HIS A 396 -9.38 16.71 22.53
N ILE A 397 -9.81 17.81 21.90
CA ILE A 397 -9.70 18.03 20.45
C ILE A 397 -8.53 18.95 20.15
N GLY A 398 -7.52 18.43 19.45
CA GLY A 398 -6.35 19.19 19.03
C GLY A 398 -6.66 20.20 17.91
N GLU A 399 -5.74 21.13 17.67
CA GLU A 399 -5.92 22.23 16.70
C GLU A 399 -6.20 21.73 15.26
N GLN A 400 -5.49 20.70 14.81
CA GLN A 400 -5.70 20.11 13.48
C GLN A 400 -7.06 19.41 13.36
N GLN A 401 -7.51 18.76 14.44
CA GLN A 401 -8.82 18.11 14.49
C GLN A 401 -9.95 19.14 14.48
N MET A 402 -9.74 20.29 15.15
CA MET A 402 -10.68 21.41 15.13
C MET A 402 -10.80 22.02 13.74
N GLN A 403 -9.68 22.22 13.02
CA GLN A 403 -9.71 22.69 11.63
C GLN A 403 -10.45 21.72 10.70
N HIS A 404 -10.32 20.41 10.92
CA HIS A 404 -11.08 19.40 10.18
C HIS A 404 -12.59 19.51 10.45
N LEU A 405 -13.01 19.67 11.71
CA LEU A 405 -14.41 19.88 12.08
C LEU A 405 -14.99 21.17 11.47
N LEU A 406 -14.24 22.28 11.51
CA LEU A 406 -14.66 23.58 10.97
C LEU A 406 -14.87 23.57 9.46
N ARG A 407 -14.19 22.67 8.75
CA ARG A 407 -14.37 22.45 7.30
C ARG A 407 -15.53 21.50 6.99
N GLY A 408 -16.31 21.09 7.99
CA GLY A 408 -17.45 20.19 7.88
C GLY A 408 -17.07 18.71 7.94
N GLY A 409 -15.90 18.39 8.49
CA GLY A 409 -15.46 17.04 8.77
C GLY A 409 -16.10 16.46 10.04
N SER A 410 -15.88 15.17 10.30
CA SER A 410 -16.31 14.47 11.50
C SER A 410 -15.17 13.63 12.06
N LEU A 411 -15.02 13.59 13.37
CA LEU A 411 -13.97 12.82 14.05
C LEU A 411 -14.51 11.48 14.54
N TYR A 412 -13.64 10.49 14.63
CA TYR A 412 -13.96 9.15 15.13
C TYR A 412 -13.17 8.90 16.41
N VAL A 413 -13.86 8.78 17.54
CA VAL A 413 -13.23 8.56 18.85
C VAL A 413 -14.05 7.53 19.63
N ASP A 414 -13.39 6.48 20.13
CA ASP A 414 -13.98 5.44 20.98
C ASP A 414 -15.32 4.87 20.47
N GLY A 415 -15.35 4.45 19.20
CA GLY A 415 -16.54 3.85 18.57
C GLY A 415 -17.72 4.81 18.44
N SER A 416 -17.47 6.11 18.49
CA SER A 416 -18.47 7.17 18.30
C SER A 416 -18.00 8.18 17.26
N ILE A 417 -18.96 8.68 16.49
CA ILE A 417 -18.77 9.77 15.53
C ILE A 417 -19.03 11.08 16.26
N ILE A 418 -18.03 11.93 16.29
CA ILE A 418 -18.07 13.27 16.82
C ILE A 418 -18.28 14.21 15.63
N ALA A 419 -19.41 14.91 15.62
CA ALA A 419 -19.73 15.87 14.57
C ALA A 419 -20.29 17.15 15.18
N PRO A 420 -20.02 18.32 14.57
CA PRO A 420 -20.58 19.57 15.03
C PRO A 420 -22.07 19.65 14.67
N GLN A 421 -22.89 20.07 15.62
CA GLN A 421 -24.31 20.34 15.42
C GLN A 421 -24.65 21.71 16.00
N GLY A 422 -24.59 22.75 15.16
CA GLY A 422 -24.70 24.13 15.61
C GLY A 422 -23.46 24.55 16.42
N PHE A 423 -23.68 25.01 17.65
CA PHE A 423 -22.64 25.46 18.58
C PHE A 423 -22.12 24.36 19.53
N GLU A 424 -22.61 23.13 19.38
CA GLU A 424 -22.22 22.00 20.23
C GLU A 424 -21.58 20.87 19.42
N ILE A 425 -20.75 20.09 20.10
CA ILE A 425 -20.26 18.81 19.58
C ILE A 425 -21.16 17.68 20.06
N VAL A 426 -21.69 16.91 19.11
CA VAL A 426 -22.54 15.76 19.42
C VAL A 426 -21.78 14.47 19.17
N ARG A 427 -21.79 13.59 20.18
CA ARG A 427 -21.27 12.23 20.10
C ARG A 427 -22.40 11.29 19.67
N LYS A 428 -22.34 10.78 18.45
CA LYS A 428 -23.29 9.76 17.94
C LYS A 428 -22.64 8.38 17.97
N PRO A 429 -23.34 7.32 18.40
CA PRO A 429 -22.78 5.96 18.37
C PRO A 429 -22.51 5.54 16.92
N ASP A 430 -21.31 5.02 16.66
CA ASP A 430 -20.98 4.49 15.35
C ASP A 430 -21.73 3.16 15.14
N THR A 431 -22.64 3.12 14.16
CA THR A 431 -23.49 1.96 13.85
C THR A 431 -22.80 0.95 12.93
N ARG A 432 -21.54 1.19 12.56
CA ARG A 432 -20.77 0.28 11.71
C ARG A 432 -20.49 -1.07 12.40
N PRO A 433 -20.35 -2.16 11.62
CA PRO A 433 -20.14 -3.51 12.16
C PRO A 433 -18.96 -3.62 13.14
N ASP A 434 -17.87 -2.91 12.86
CA ASP A 434 -16.63 -2.97 13.65
C ASP A 434 -16.78 -2.34 15.04
N SER A 435 -17.60 -1.31 15.17
CA SER A 435 -17.96 -0.70 16.46
C SER A 435 -18.82 -1.65 17.30
N ARG A 436 -19.77 -2.37 16.67
CA ARG A 436 -20.58 -3.40 17.35
C ARG A 436 -19.72 -4.57 17.85
N ILE A 437 -18.72 -4.98 17.07
CA ILE A 437 -17.75 -6.01 17.47
C ILE A 437 -16.90 -5.53 18.65
N THR A 438 -16.44 -4.27 18.62
CA THR A 438 -15.66 -3.68 19.72
C THR A 438 -16.47 -3.59 21.01
N GLN A 439 -17.73 -3.14 20.94
CA GLN A 439 -18.64 -3.10 22.08
C GLN A 439 -18.95 -4.51 22.63
N LEU A 440 -19.08 -5.50 21.75
CA LEU A 440 -19.24 -6.90 22.16
C LEU A 440 -18.02 -7.38 22.94
N TRP A 441 -16.80 -7.14 22.44
CA TRP A 441 -15.57 -7.52 23.15
C TRP A 441 -15.41 -6.83 24.49
N GLN A 442 -15.73 -5.53 24.57
CA GLN A 442 -15.70 -4.80 25.85
C GLN A 442 -16.72 -5.36 26.85
N ARG A 443 -17.91 -5.75 26.39
CA ARG A 443 -18.93 -6.36 27.24
C ARG A 443 -18.50 -7.75 27.71
N LEU A 444 -17.90 -8.56 26.84
CA LEU A 444 -17.36 -9.88 27.17
C LEU A 444 -16.19 -9.78 28.17
N SER A 445 -15.32 -8.79 28.00
CA SER A 445 -14.23 -8.51 28.93
C SER A 445 -14.76 -8.14 30.32
N ARG A 446 -15.72 -7.20 30.39
CA ARG A 446 -16.29 -6.74 31.67
C ARG A 446 -17.09 -7.82 32.41
N ASN A 447 -17.89 -8.60 31.68
CA ASN A 447 -18.82 -9.54 32.30
C ASN A 447 -18.19 -10.93 32.53
N HIS A 448 -17.23 -11.33 31.69
CA HIS A 448 -16.70 -12.70 31.68
C HIS A 448 -15.17 -12.77 31.75
N GLY A 449 -14.47 -11.64 31.92
CA GLY A 449 -13.01 -11.58 32.05
C GLY A 449 -12.24 -11.91 30.76
N VAL A 450 -12.92 -11.91 29.62
CA VAL A 450 -12.36 -12.32 28.32
C VAL A 450 -11.43 -11.26 27.76
N ASN A 451 -10.17 -11.63 27.48
CA ASN A 451 -9.20 -10.76 26.83
C ASN A 451 -9.04 -11.12 25.34
N SER A 452 -9.48 -10.22 24.45
CA SER A 452 -9.45 -10.43 23.00
C SER A 452 -8.03 -10.43 22.41
N THR A 453 -7.02 -9.87 23.10
CA THR A 453 -5.64 -9.82 22.59
C THR A 453 -4.92 -11.17 22.61
N GLU A 454 -5.43 -12.13 23.37
CA GLU A 454 -4.86 -13.49 23.49
C GLU A 454 -5.42 -14.47 22.44
N ILE A 455 -6.48 -14.06 21.74
CA ILE A 455 -7.20 -14.90 20.79
C ILE A 455 -6.55 -14.75 19.41
N ARG A 456 -5.58 -15.62 19.10
CA ARG A 456 -4.79 -15.51 17.84
C ARG A 456 -5.20 -16.44 16.70
N HIS A 457 -5.74 -17.63 16.98
CA HIS A 457 -5.87 -18.68 15.96
C HIS A 457 -7.25 -19.35 15.88
N ASN A 458 -8.07 -19.30 16.94
CA ASN A 458 -9.45 -19.81 16.89
C ASN A 458 -10.31 -19.11 17.97
N PRO A 459 -11.17 -18.14 17.58
CA PRO A 459 -11.89 -17.32 18.53
C PRO A 459 -12.99 -18.06 19.28
N VAL A 460 -13.64 -19.03 18.64
CA VAL A 460 -14.76 -19.77 19.23
C VAL A 460 -14.27 -20.75 20.30
N SER A 461 -13.19 -21.50 20.03
CA SER A 461 -12.64 -22.45 21.00
C SER A 461 -11.86 -21.77 22.14
N SER A 462 -11.16 -20.66 21.87
CA SER A 462 -10.56 -19.85 22.93
C SER A 462 -11.63 -19.25 23.85
N TYR A 463 -12.73 -18.74 23.26
CA TYR A 463 -13.85 -18.21 24.01
C TYR A 463 -14.58 -19.29 24.82
N LEU A 464 -14.86 -20.46 24.26
CA LEU A 464 -15.44 -21.59 25.02
C LEU A 464 -14.56 -22.02 26.20
N LYS A 465 -13.23 -22.02 26.02
CA LYS A 465 -12.28 -22.38 27.07
C LYS A 465 -12.24 -21.32 28.20
N GLN A 466 -12.26 -20.03 27.84
CA GLN A 466 -12.31 -18.94 28.80
C GLN A 466 -13.67 -18.85 29.50
N LEU A 467 -14.77 -18.98 28.75
CA LEU A 467 -16.13 -19.01 29.28
C LEU A 467 -16.34 -20.22 30.18
N GLY A 468 -15.77 -21.39 29.85
CA GLY A 468 -15.85 -22.58 30.70
C GLY A 468 -15.16 -22.43 32.06
N ALA A 469 -14.18 -21.51 32.18
CA ALA A 469 -13.54 -21.19 33.45
C ALA A 469 -14.38 -20.23 34.32
N SER A 470 -15.21 -19.40 33.70
CA SER A 470 -16.00 -18.36 34.37
C SER A 470 -17.47 -18.76 34.61
N ASP A 471 -18.09 -19.42 33.62
CA ASP A 471 -19.48 -19.88 33.61
C ASP A 471 -19.59 -21.19 32.77
N PRO A 472 -19.38 -22.35 33.41
CA PRO A 472 -19.34 -23.63 32.73
C PRO A 472 -20.69 -24.05 32.12
N GLU A 473 -21.80 -23.56 32.65
CA GLU A 473 -23.14 -23.91 32.16
C GLU A 473 -23.47 -23.14 30.87
N ALA A 474 -23.09 -21.86 30.79
CA ALA A 474 -23.19 -21.08 29.56
C ALA A 474 -22.28 -21.63 28.46
N ALA A 475 -21.08 -22.10 28.81
CA ALA A 475 -20.16 -22.74 27.87
C ALA A 475 -20.73 -24.04 27.27
N ALA A 476 -21.39 -24.87 28.08
CA ALA A 476 -22.03 -26.09 27.62
C ALA A 476 -23.18 -25.81 26.63
N ARG A 477 -24.02 -24.81 26.90
CA ARG A 477 -25.11 -24.40 25.99
C ARG A 477 -24.58 -23.84 24.67
N LEU A 478 -23.51 -23.05 24.72
CA LEU A 478 -22.88 -22.50 23.51
C LEU A 478 -22.23 -23.60 22.68
N ALA A 479 -21.56 -24.56 23.32
CA ALA A 479 -20.96 -25.70 22.65
C ALA A 479 -22.00 -26.58 21.94
N SER A 480 -23.18 -26.78 22.56
CA SER A 480 -24.27 -27.56 21.96
C SER A 480 -24.97 -26.84 20.80
N THR A 481 -24.85 -25.52 20.67
CA THR A 481 -25.41 -24.77 19.52
C THR A 481 -24.46 -24.67 18.34
N LEU A 482 -23.18 -25.04 18.52
CA LEU A 482 -22.13 -24.98 17.51
C LEU A 482 -21.85 -26.35 16.85
N GLN A 483 -22.42 -27.43 17.39
CA GLN A 483 -22.54 -28.74 16.74
C GLN A 483 -23.79 -28.76 15.86
#